data_AF-A0A562TLU4-F1
#
_entry.id   AF-A0A562TLU4-F1
#
_cell.length_a   1.000
_cell.length_b   1.000
_cell.length_c   1.000
_cell.angle_alpha   90.00
_cell.angle_beta   90.00
_cell.angle_gamma   90.00
#
_symmetry.space_group_name_H-M   'P 1'
#
loop_
_entity.id
_entity.type
_entity.pdbx_description
1 polymer ?
#
loop_
_entity_poly.entity_id
_entity_poly.type
_entity_poly.pdbx_seq_one_letter_code
_entity_poly.pdbx_strand_id
1 'polypeptide(L)'
;MEVHHHPELPHGKKKHFKEYVLEFLMIFLAVTMGFIAENIREHISDHSKEKEYITGMIKDLAIDTTNLKTIINYNKKQKRGIDSLRTIPKEKLTDIKVQDSLYLYTHKYLFEFHPFKNDDATLIQLRNAGGYRLIRNQNVLDSIAGYESRINISGIQLNYLYASLTKSIDAASAVFDLNEYSKFKSNPLTTPVLITTDKEKINAFYNQSWLMSIAVKNYGEMLEDQLEYTSHLIKNIKAQYDIE
;
A
#
# COMPACT_ATOMS: atom_id res chain seq x y z
N MET A 1 -45.22 -22.23 -35.93
CA MET A 1 -45.98 -22.25 -34.67
C MET A 1 -45.97 -23.67 -34.17
N GLU A 2 -45.03 -24.01 -33.30
CA GLU A 2 -45.04 -25.31 -32.63
C GLU A 2 -46.03 -25.21 -31.47
N VAL A 3 -47.17 -25.86 -31.65
CA VAL A 3 -48.29 -25.87 -30.72
C VAL A 3 -47.93 -26.83 -29.60
N HIS A 4 -47.62 -26.30 -28.41
CA HIS A 4 -47.51 -27.12 -27.22
C HIS A 4 -48.88 -27.79 -26.96
N HIS A 5 -48.96 -29.10 -27.23
CA HIS A 5 -50.07 -29.92 -26.77
C HIS A 5 -50.05 -29.96 -25.24
N HIS A 6 -50.82 -29.09 -24.60
CA HIS A 6 -51.24 -29.33 -23.23
C HIS A 6 -52.15 -30.59 -23.24
N PRO A 7 -51.96 -31.54 -22.30
CA PRO A 7 -52.87 -32.67 -22.18
C PRO A 7 -54.27 -32.14 -21.83
N GLU A 8 -55.18 -32.16 -22.79
CA GLU A 8 -56.61 -31.97 -22.54
C GLU A 8 -57.09 -33.13 -21.67
N LEU A 9 -57.25 -32.87 -20.37
CA LEU A 9 -58.01 -33.77 -19.51
C LEU A 9 -59.45 -33.82 -20.05
N PRO A 10 -60.03 -35.00 -20.31
CA PRO A 10 -61.42 -35.10 -20.74
C PRO A 10 -62.30 -34.44 -19.67
N HIS A 11 -62.98 -33.35 -20.03
CA HIS A 11 -63.92 -32.65 -19.17
C HIS A 11 -64.94 -33.64 -18.58
N GLY A 12 -64.75 -34.05 -17.31
CA GLY A 12 -65.69 -34.89 -16.59
C GLY A 12 -65.11 -36.00 -15.70
N LYS A 13 -63.81 -36.37 -15.83
CA LYS A 13 -63.20 -37.34 -14.89
C LYS A 13 -62.60 -36.62 -13.68
N LYS A 14 -63.11 -36.91 -12.48
CA LYS A 14 -62.50 -36.45 -11.22
C LYS A 14 -61.11 -37.06 -11.11
N LYS A 15 -60.07 -36.22 -11.10
CA LYS A 15 -58.69 -36.66 -10.83
C LYS A 15 -58.64 -37.43 -9.52
N HIS A 16 -57.96 -38.56 -9.51
CA HIS A 16 -57.75 -39.28 -8.26
C HIS A 16 -56.83 -38.45 -7.36
N PHE A 17 -57.06 -38.44 -6.04
CA PHE A 17 -56.21 -37.73 -5.07
C PHE A 17 -54.71 -37.99 -5.28
N LYS A 18 -54.34 -39.20 -5.72
CA LYS A 18 -52.97 -39.59 -6.08
C LYS A 18 -52.37 -38.73 -7.20
N GLU A 19 -53.16 -38.32 -8.20
CA GLU A 19 -52.70 -37.47 -9.30
C GLU A 19 -52.39 -36.05 -8.82
N TYR A 20 -53.19 -35.49 -7.91
CA TYR A 20 -52.89 -34.19 -7.28
C TYR A 20 -51.62 -34.23 -6.44
N VAL A 21 -51.38 -35.32 -5.70
CA VAL A 21 -50.13 -35.50 -4.93
C VAL A 21 -48.93 -35.62 -5.87
N LEU A 22 -49.06 -36.33 -6.99
CA LEU A 22 -47.99 -36.44 -7.99
C LEU A 22 -47.72 -35.10 -8.69
N GLU A 23 -48.75 -34.33 -9.02
CA GLU A 23 -48.61 -32.98 -9.58
C GLU A 23 -47.93 -32.02 -8.59
N PHE A 24 -48.33 -32.06 -7.32
CA PHE A 24 -47.67 -31.32 -6.25
C PHE A 24 -46.20 -31.73 -6.13
N LEU A 25 -45.90 -33.03 -6.07
CA LEU A 25 -44.53 -33.54 -5.96
C LEU A 25 -43.68 -33.14 -7.17
N MET A 26 -44.23 -33.18 -8.39
CA MET A 26 -43.54 -32.77 -9.60
C MET A 26 -43.16 -31.28 -9.54
N ILE A 27 -44.11 -30.40 -9.22
CA ILE A 27 -43.85 -28.94 -9.13
C ILE A 27 -42.91 -28.64 -7.96
N PHE A 28 -43.16 -29.24 -6.79
CA PHE A 28 -42.33 -29.08 -5.60
C PHE A 28 -40.89 -29.50 -5.87
N LEU A 29 -40.68 -30.65 -6.52
CA LEU A 29 -39.36 -31.16 -6.85
C LEU A 29 -38.68 -30.30 -7.93
N ALA A 30 -39.42 -29.83 -8.94
CA ALA A 30 -38.88 -28.92 -9.94
C ALA A 30 -38.35 -27.61 -9.32
N VAL A 31 -39.13 -26.98 -8.44
CA VAL A 31 -38.73 -25.75 -7.75
C VAL A 31 -37.59 -26.01 -6.77
N THR A 32 -37.66 -27.10 -6.00
CA THR A 32 -36.61 -27.48 -5.03
C THR A 32 -35.29 -27.78 -5.73
N MET A 33 -35.30 -28.53 -6.84
CA MET A 33 -34.11 -28.81 -7.62
C MET A 33 -33.54 -27.55 -8.28
N GLY A 34 -34.39 -26.65 -8.76
CA GLY A 34 -33.95 -25.34 -9.27
C GLY A 34 -33.21 -24.53 -8.20
N PHE A 35 -33.74 -24.48 -6.98
CA PHE A 35 -33.10 -23.81 -5.84
C PHE A 35 -31.77 -24.48 -5.44
N ILE A 36 -31.73 -25.81 -5.38
CA ILE A 36 -30.50 -26.56 -5.08
C ILE A 36 -29.43 -26.34 -6.16
N ALA A 37 -29.83 -26.39 -7.43
CA ALA A 37 -28.91 -26.19 -8.56
C ALA A 37 -28.31 -24.78 -8.56
N GLU A 38 -29.11 -23.75 -8.27
CA GLU A 38 -28.61 -22.38 -8.16
C GLU A 38 -27.63 -22.22 -6.99
N ASN A 39 -27.95 -22.79 -5.82
CA ASN A 39 -27.07 -22.74 -4.65
C ASN A 39 -25.72 -23.46 -4.92
N ILE A 40 -25.75 -24.62 -5.58
CA ILE A 40 -24.52 -25.33 -5.99
C ILE A 40 -23.71 -24.49 -6.98
N ARG A 41 -24.38 -23.90 -7.99
CA ARG A 41 -23.72 -23.05 -9.00
C ARG A 41 -23.05 -21.83 -8.36
N GLU A 42 -23.74 -21.17 -7.44
CA GLU A 42 -23.23 -20.04 -6.67
C GLU A 42 -22.00 -20.45 -5.85
N HIS A 43 -22.06 -21.57 -5.13
CA HIS A 43 -20.93 -22.06 -4.33
C HIS A 43 -19.68 -22.35 -5.18
N ILE A 44 -19.85 -22.93 -6.37
CA ILE A 44 -18.75 -23.17 -7.31
C ILE A 44 -18.17 -21.84 -7.83
N SER A 45 -19.04 -20.89 -8.20
CA SER A 45 -18.61 -19.57 -8.67
C SER A 45 -17.84 -18.80 -7.60
N ASP A 46 -18.33 -18.82 -6.37
CA ASP A 46 -17.72 -18.14 -5.22
C ASP A 46 -16.36 -18.74 -4.89
N HIS A 47 -16.22 -20.07 -4.96
CA HIS A 47 -14.91 -20.71 -4.77
C HIS A 47 -13.90 -20.32 -5.86
N SER A 48 -14.35 -20.22 -7.13
CA SER A 48 -13.48 -19.77 -8.22
C SER A 48 -13.00 -18.33 -8.01
N LYS A 49 -13.91 -17.43 -7.59
CA LYS A 49 -13.57 -16.01 -7.32
C LYS A 49 -12.65 -15.87 -6.12
N GLU A 50 -12.88 -16.65 -5.05
CA GLU A 50 -11.97 -16.70 -3.90
C GLU A 50 -10.54 -17.00 -4.36
N LYS A 51 -10.35 -18.02 -5.20
CA LYS A 51 -9.02 -18.39 -5.71
C LYS A 51 -8.39 -17.28 -6.56
N GLU A 52 -9.17 -16.59 -7.38
CA GLU A 52 -8.71 -15.45 -8.17
C GLU A 52 -8.23 -14.30 -7.28
N TYR A 53 -9.03 -13.92 -6.28
CA TYR A 53 -8.63 -12.88 -5.31
C TYR A 53 -7.40 -13.27 -4.51
N ILE A 54 -7.30 -14.51 -4.06
CA ILE A 54 -6.13 -14.98 -3.31
C ILE A 54 -4.86 -14.92 -4.18
N THR A 55 -4.96 -15.33 -5.44
CA THR A 55 -3.84 -15.25 -6.39
C THR A 55 -3.45 -13.80 -6.67
N GLY A 56 -4.43 -12.92 -6.86
CA GLY A 56 -4.21 -11.47 -7.00
C GLY A 56 -3.52 -10.87 -5.78
N MET A 57 -3.98 -11.20 -4.58
CA MET A 57 -3.38 -10.71 -3.33
C MET A 57 -1.92 -11.14 -3.20
N ILE A 58 -1.57 -12.39 -3.52
CA ILE A 58 -0.17 -12.84 -3.49
C ILE A 58 0.70 -12.00 -4.44
N LYS A 59 0.19 -11.71 -5.64
CA LYS A 59 0.90 -10.93 -6.64
C LYS A 59 1.12 -9.48 -6.17
N ASP A 60 0.07 -8.83 -5.68
CA ASP A 60 0.13 -7.45 -5.18
C ASP A 60 1.11 -7.35 -4.00
N LEU A 61 1.00 -8.27 -3.03
CA LEU A 61 1.92 -8.33 -1.89
C LEU A 61 3.37 -8.59 -2.32
N ALA A 62 3.62 -9.38 -3.36
CA ALA A 62 4.98 -9.61 -3.88
C ALA A 62 5.58 -8.33 -4.49
N ILE A 63 4.79 -7.55 -5.22
CA ILE A 63 5.17 -6.23 -5.71
C ILE A 63 5.50 -5.31 -4.52
N ASP A 64 4.65 -5.32 -3.50
CA ASP A 64 4.83 -4.52 -2.28
C ASP A 64 6.11 -4.86 -1.54
N THR A 65 6.46 -6.14 -1.38
CA THR A 65 7.74 -6.51 -0.75
C THR A 65 8.95 -5.97 -1.52
N THR A 66 8.87 -5.89 -2.84
CA THR A 66 9.96 -5.36 -3.69
C THR A 66 10.07 -3.84 -3.52
N ASN A 67 8.93 -3.15 -3.51
CA ASN A 67 8.86 -1.71 -3.29
C ASN A 67 9.35 -1.33 -1.88
N LEU A 68 8.91 -2.06 -0.85
CA LEU A 68 9.33 -1.87 0.54
C LEU A 68 10.85 -1.99 0.68
N LYS A 69 11.46 -3.07 0.18
CA LYS A 69 12.92 -3.26 0.22
C LYS A 69 13.68 -2.08 -0.41
N THR A 70 13.18 -1.60 -1.54
CA THR A 70 13.76 -0.48 -2.27
C THR A 70 13.73 0.80 -1.44
N ILE A 71 12.57 1.13 -0.87
CA ILE A 71 12.37 2.36 -0.10
C ILE A 71 13.11 2.32 1.23
N ILE A 72 13.11 1.17 1.92
CA ILE A 72 13.90 0.96 3.15
C ILE A 72 15.39 1.25 2.87
N ASN A 73 15.93 0.77 1.75
CA ASN A 73 17.31 1.04 1.37
C ASN A 73 17.57 2.52 1.09
N TYR A 74 16.63 3.20 0.42
CA TYR A 74 16.73 4.64 0.22
C TYR A 74 16.69 5.42 1.55
N ASN A 75 15.77 5.09 2.46
CA ASN A 75 15.68 5.72 3.78
C ASN A 75 16.96 5.52 4.59
N LYS A 76 17.56 4.31 4.56
CA LYS A 76 18.85 4.03 5.20
C LYS A 76 19.97 4.90 4.63
N LYS A 77 20.03 5.03 3.31
CA LYS A 77 21.02 5.88 2.62
C LYS A 77 20.82 7.35 2.95
N GLN A 78 19.57 7.81 2.90
CA GLN A 78 19.17 9.17 3.22
C GLN A 78 19.58 9.53 4.65
N LYS A 79 19.20 8.71 5.63
CA LYS A 79 19.55 8.91 7.03
C LYS A 79 21.06 9.04 7.24
N ARG A 80 21.86 8.11 6.68
CA ARG A 80 23.34 8.18 6.75
C ARG A 80 23.87 9.49 6.16
N GLY A 81 23.30 9.95 5.05
CA GLY A 81 23.65 11.22 4.44
C GLY A 81 23.31 12.43 5.31
N ILE A 82 22.13 12.44 5.94
CA ILE A 82 21.74 13.49 6.89
C ILE A 82 22.64 13.45 8.13
N ASP A 83 23.01 12.27 8.62
CA ASP A 83 23.93 12.14 9.75
C ASP A 83 25.31 12.73 9.39
N SER A 84 25.84 12.45 8.19
CA SER A 84 27.08 13.08 7.70
C SER A 84 26.95 14.60 7.55
N LEU A 85 25.84 15.09 6.99
CA LEU A 85 25.54 16.53 6.87
C LEU A 85 25.71 17.24 8.22
N ARG A 86 25.16 16.63 9.28
CA ARG A 86 25.17 17.19 10.63
C ARG A 86 26.54 17.20 11.30
N THR A 87 27.53 16.48 10.77
CA THR A 87 28.92 16.52 11.26
C THR A 87 29.73 17.69 10.70
N ILE A 88 29.20 18.39 9.69
CA ILE A 88 29.89 19.52 9.07
C ILE A 88 29.95 20.69 10.08
N PRO A 89 31.12 21.33 10.28
CA PRO A 89 31.30 22.34 11.31
C PRO A 89 30.61 23.66 10.95
N LYS A 90 29.55 24.00 11.69
CA LYS A 90 28.75 25.23 11.52
C LYS A 90 29.57 26.51 11.65
N GLU A 91 30.62 26.50 12.45
CA GLU A 91 31.51 27.64 12.68
C GLU A 91 32.49 27.91 11.53
N LYS A 92 32.59 27.00 10.55
CA LYS A 92 33.48 27.13 9.39
C LYS A 92 32.73 27.37 8.08
N LEU A 93 31.45 27.77 8.12
CA LEU A 93 30.64 27.94 6.92
C LEU A 93 31.06 29.11 6.02
N THR A 94 31.93 30.00 6.49
CA THR A 94 32.56 31.02 5.63
C THR A 94 33.69 30.45 4.76
N ASP A 95 34.17 29.24 5.03
CA ASP A 95 35.05 28.50 4.12
C ASP A 95 34.20 27.87 3.02
N ILE A 96 34.45 28.28 1.77
CA ILE A 96 33.69 27.83 0.60
C ILE A 96 33.63 26.31 0.48
N LYS A 97 34.70 25.57 0.85
CA LYS A 97 34.69 24.10 0.75
C LYS A 97 33.76 23.45 1.77
N VAL A 98 33.68 24.03 2.96
CA VAL A 98 32.80 23.54 4.04
C VAL A 98 31.35 23.84 3.68
N GLN A 99 31.08 25.05 3.20
CA GLN A 99 29.79 25.47 2.69
C GLN A 99 29.30 24.59 1.54
N ASP A 100 30.16 24.32 0.55
CA ASP A 100 29.86 23.47 -0.61
C ASP A 100 29.49 22.06 -0.17
N SER A 101 30.24 21.49 0.78
CA SER A 101 29.92 20.19 1.35
C SER A 101 28.55 20.22 2.03
N LEU A 102 28.24 21.25 2.81
CA LEU A 102 26.95 21.34 3.49
C LEU A 102 25.80 21.44 2.50
N TYR A 103 25.93 22.30 1.49
CA TYR A 103 24.92 22.52 0.47
C TYR A 103 24.68 21.29 -0.40
N LEU A 104 25.75 20.60 -0.81
CA LEU A 104 25.68 19.35 -1.56
C LEU A 104 24.94 18.26 -0.78
N TYR A 105 25.30 18.04 0.49
CA TYR A 105 24.64 17.04 1.32
C TYR A 105 23.18 17.40 1.59
N THR A 106 22.87 18.69 1.72
CA THR A 106 21.50 19.18 1.88
C THR A 106 20.64 18.74 0.69
N HIS A 107 21.06 19.03 -0.53
CA HIS A 107 20.27 18.67 -1.72
C HIS A 107 20.24 17.16 -1.97
N LYS A 108 21.35 16.46 -1.72
CA LYS A 108 21.47 15.03 -2.00
C LYS A 108 20.74 14.13 -1.00
N TYR A 109 20.52 14.59 0.23
CA TYR A 109 19.99 13.73 1.30
C TYR A 109 18.87 14.39 2.10
N LEU A 110 18.94 15.68 2.41
CA LEU A 110 17.92 16.31 3.25
C LEU A 110 16.60 16.51 2.50
N PHE A 111 16.66 16.77 1.19
CA PHE A 111 15.48 17.03 0.35
C PHE A 111 14.87 15.79 -0.29
N GLU A 112 15.45 14.61 -0.05
CA GLU A 112 14.93 13.35 -0.59
C GLU A 112 13.60 12.96 0.06
N PHE A 113 12.69 12.39 -0.74
CA PHE A 113 11.39 11.90 -0.29
C PHE A 113 11.01 10.65 -1.05
N HIS A 114 10.87 9.53 -0.33
CA HIS A 114 10.61 8.22 -0.92
C HIS A 114 9.34 7.61 -0.30
N PRO A 115 8.15 7.97 -0.81
CA PRO A 115 6.89 7.44 -0.29
C PRO A 115 6.70 5.98 -0.71
N PHE A 116 6.29 5.13 0.23
CA PHE A 116 5.76 3.81 -0.06
C PHE A 116 4.30 3.92 -0.53
N LYS A 117 4.03 3.26 -1.65
CA LYS A 117 2.70 3.06 -2.19
C LYS A 117 2.51 1.56 -2.41
N ASN A 118 1.46 1.01 -1.85
CA ASN A 118 1.11 -0.39 -2.07
C ASN A 118 0.37 -0.58 -3.41
N ASP A 119 0.48 -1.78 -3.95
CA ASP A 119 -0.42 -2.28 -5.00
C ASP A 119 -1.74 -2.67 -4.33
N ASP A 120 -2.80 -1.95 -4.66
CA ASP A 120 -4.13 -2.09 -4.05
C ASP A 120 -5.17 -2.65 -5.02
N ALA A 121 -4.76 -3.13 -6.19
CA ALA A 121 -5.68 -3.58 -7.23
C ALA A 121 -6.65 -4.66 -6.71
N THR A 122 -6.13 -5.68 -6.04
CA THR A 122 -6.96 -6.76 -5.50
C THR A 122 -7.74 -6.33 -4.26
N LEU A 123 -7.16 -5.50 -3.38
CA LEU A 123 -7.85 -4.94 -2.22
C LEU A 123 -9.07 -4.10 -2.63
N ILE A 124 -8.94 -3.29 -3.68
CA ILE A 124 -10.03 -2.49 -4.24
C ILE A 124 -11.13 -3.40 -4.79
N GLN A 125 -10.77 -4.48 -5.50
CA GLN A 125 -11.74 -5.44 -6.01
C GLN A 125 -12.48 -6.17 -4.88
N LEU A 126 -11.75 -6.66 -3.88
CA LEU A 126 -12.32 -7.30 -2.68
C LEU A 126 -13.32 -6.37 -1.98
N ARG A 127 -13.00 -5.09 -1.86
CA ARG A 127 -13.86 -4.09 -1.22
C ARG A 127 -15.09 -3.76 -2.05
N ASN A 128 -14.90 -3.39 -3.31
CA ASN A 128 -15.97 -2.85 -4.15
C ASN A 128 -16.93 -3.93 -4.67
N ALA A 129 -16.45 -5.17 -4.86
CA ALA A 129 -17.28 -6.29 -5.30
C ALA A 129 -17.90 -7.08 -4.13
N GLY A 130 -17.64 -6.67 -2.87
CA GLY A 130 -18.03 -7.45 -1.70
C GLY A 130 -17.28 -8.79 -1.60
N GLY A 131 -16.10 -8.89 -2.19
CA GLY A 131 -15.29 -10.10 -2.30
C GLY A 131 -14.75 -10.62 -0.96
N TYR A 132 -14.65 -9.78 0.08
CA TYR A 132 -14.21 -10.24 1.41
C TYR A 132 -15.08 -11.38 1.96
N ARG A 133 -16.40 -11.38 1.68
CA ARG A 133 -17.31 -12.46 2.11
C ARG A 133 -17.02 -13.80 1.44
N LEU A 134 -16.30 -13.79 0.32
CA LEU A 134 -15.95 -14.99 -0.44
C LEU A 134 -14.70 -15.69 0.12
N ILE A 135 -13.89 -14.99 0.92
CA ILE A 135 -12.71 -15.57 1.58
C ILE A 135 -13.20 -16.41 2.76
N ARG A 136 -13.17 -17.73 2.60
CA ARG A 136 -13.68 -18.69 3.61
C ARG A 136 -12.70 -18.93 4.74
N ASN A 137 -11.40 -18.74 4.48
CA ASN A 137 -10.38 -18.87 5.50
C ASN A 137 -10.29 -17.60 6.35
N GLN A 138 -10.88 -17.65 7.55
CA GLN A 138 -10.94 -16.50 8.46
C GLN A 138 -9.55 -15.98 8.84
N ASN A 139 -8.57 -16.87 9.06
CA ASN A 139 -7.21 -16.44 9.42
C ASN A 139 -6.56 -15.63 8.29
N VAL A 140 -6.81 -16.01 7.03
CA VAL A 140 -6.32 -15.26 5.87
C VAL A 140 -7.05 -13.93 5.74
N LEU A 141 -8.37 -13.91 5.90
CA LEU A 141 -9.17 -12.69 5.89
C LEU A 141 -8.70 -11.68 6.95
N ASP A 142 -8.50 -12.14 8.19
CA ASP A 142 -8.00 -11.31 9.30
C ASP A 142 -6.60 -10.77 9.02
N SER A 143 -5.75 -11.57 8.38
CA SER A 143 -4.40 -11.14 8.02
C SER A 143 -4.38 -10.13 6.86
N ILE A 144 -5.30 -10.25 5.90
CA ILE A 144 -5.50 -9.24 4.85
C ILE A 144 -6.03 -7.93 5.46
N ALA A 145 -6.97 -7.99 6.40
CA ALA A 145 -7.46 -6.81 7.12
C ALA A 145 -6.34 -6.14 7.95
N GLY A 146 -5.48 -6.94 8.59
CA GLY A 146 -4.30 -6.46 9.29
C GLY A 146 -3.30 -5.76 8.37
N TYR A 147 -3.09 -6.29 7.16
CA TYR A 147 -2.27 -5.63 6.13
C TYR A 147 -2.81 -4.25 5.76
N GLU A 148 -4.11 -4.16 5.48
CA GLU A 148 -4.78 -2.90 5.14
C GLU A 148 -4.71 -1.86 6.27
N SER A 149 -4.91 -2.28 7.51
CA SER A 149 -4.77 -1.41 8.69
C SER A 149 -3.37 -0.80 8.78
N ARG A 150 -2.33 -1.61 8.53
CA ARG A 150 -0.93 -1.14 8.57
C ARG A 150 -0.59 -0.20 7.41
N ILE A 151 -1.18 -0.37 6.23
CA ILE A 151 -1.06 0.61 5.14
C ILE A 151 -1.59 1.98 5.59
N ASN A 152 -2.74 2.02 6.25
CA ASN A 152 -3.31 3.27 6.75
C ASN A 152 -2.41 3.96 7.79
N ILE A 153 -1.84 3.19 8.73
CA ILE A 153 -0.86 3.71 9.69
C ILE A 153 0.39 4.24 8.96
N SER A 154 0.82 3.55 7.89
CA SER A 154 1.95 3.98 7.08
C SER A 154 1.71 5.33 6.40
N GLY A 155 0.48 5.61 5.97
CA GLY A 155 0.07 6.91 5.45
C GLY A 155 0.19 8.03 6.49
N ILE A 156 -0.16 7.76 7.76
CA ILE A 156 0.00 8.73 8.85
C ILE A 156 1.49 9.05 9.07
N GLN A 157 2.35 8.03 9.13
CA GLN A 157 3.79 8.23 9.30
C GLN A 157 4.42 8.98 8.11
N LEU A 158 3.94 8.72 6.89
CA LEU A 158 4.37 9.43 5.70
C LEU A 158 4.06 10.93 5.77
N ASN A 159 2.91 11.32 6.34
CA ASN A 159 2.57 12.73 6.54
C ASN A 159 3.53 13.42 7.53
N TYR A 160 3.96 12.73 8.59
CA TYR A 160 4.98 13.26 9.50
C TYR A 160 6.35 13.43 8.82
N LEU A 161 6.73 12.48 7.95
CA LEU A 161 7.94 12.60 7.14
C LEU A 161 7.86 13.80 6.19
N TYR A 162 6.74 13.96 5.48
CA TYR A 162 6.52 15.08 4.58
C TYR A 162 6.54 16.43 5.32
N ALA A 163 5.90 16.53 6.48
CA ALA A 163 5.95 17.74 7.31
C ALA A 163 7.37 18.06 7.84
N SER A 164 8.21 17.05 8.04
CA SER A 164 9.61 17.25 8.44
C SER A 164 10.48 17.70 7.26
N LEU A 165 10.19 17.21 6.06
CA LEU A 165 10.82 17.65 4.81
C LEU A 165 10.54 19.13 4.55
N THR A 166 9.28 19.57 4.60
CA THR A 166 8.92 20.97 4.34
C THR A 166 9.63 21.92 5.31
N LYS A 167 9.62 21.62 6.61
CA LYS A 167 10.36 22.40 7.62
C LYS A 167 11.87 22.42 7.38
N SER A 168 12.44 21.33 6.85
CA SER A 168 13.85 21.26 6.51
C SER A 168 14.19 22.10 5.29
N ILE A 169 13.30 22.14 4.29
CA ILE A 169 13.43 23.03 3.12
C ILE A 169 13.31 24.49 3.53
N ASP A 170 12.35 24.84 4.39
CA ASP A 170 12.17 26.20 4.90
C ASP A 170 13.39 26.68 5.70
N ALA A 171 13.94 25.81 6.55
CA ALA A 171 15.15 26.15 7.30
C ALA A 171 16.39 26.22 6.40
N ALA A 172 16.47 25.40 5.35
CA ALA A 172 17.56 25.46 4.38
C ALA A 172 17.50 26.73 3.52
N SER A 173 16.32 27.17 3.10
CA SER A 173 16.14 28.40 2.31
C SER A 173 16.44 29.67 3.11
N ALA A 174 16.37 29.61 4.44
CA ALA A 174 16.82 30.68 5.32
C ALA A 174 18.36 30.77 5.45
N VAL A 175 19.08 29.70 5.08
CA VAL A 175 20.55 29.61 5.18
C VAL A 175 21.23 29.72 3.81
N PHE A 176 20.62 29.17 2.77
CA PHE A 176 21.19 29.07 1.44
C PHE A 176 20.34 29.71 0.34
N ASP A 177 20.99 30.18 -0.71
CA ASP A 177 20.35 30.45 -1.99
C ASP A 177 20.12 29.13 -2.74
N LEU A 178 18.89 28.63 -2.68
CA LEU A 178 18.51 27.38 -3.36
C LEU A 178 18.42 27.55 -4.89
N ASN A 179 18.29 28.79 -5.41
CA ASN A 179 18.22 29.04 -6.85
C ASN A 179 19.58 28.83 -7.55
N GLU A 180 20.67 28.93 -6.80
CA GLU A 180 22.03 28.79 -7.31
C GLU A 180 22.44 27.32 -7.53
N TYR A 181 21.59 26.33 -7.25
CA TYR A 181 21.95 24.91 -7.33
C TYR A 181 22.51 24.47 -8.69
N SER A 182 21.95 24.97 -9.80
CA SER A 182 22.43 24.65 -11.16
C SER A 182 23.85 25.17 -11.40
N LYS A 183 24.13 26.41 -10.98
CA LYS A 183 25.45 27.04 -11.08
C LYS A 183 26.44 26.36 -10.14
N PHE A 184 26.02 26.09 -8.89
CA PHE A 184 26.80 25.34 -7.91
C PHE A 184 27.24 23.97 -8.43
N LYS A 185 26.33 23.21 -9.04
CA LYS A 185 26.64 21.90 -9.62
C LYS A 185 27.72 21.98 -10.70
N SER A 186 27.79 23.10 -11.41
CA SER A 186 28.76 23.32 -12.48
C SER A 186 30.09 23.87 -11.95
N ASN A 187 30.05 24.77 -10.97
CA ASN A 187 31.21 25.49 -10.44
C ASN A 187 31.14 25.66 -8.90
N PRO A 188 31.29 24.59 -8.11
CA PRO A 188 31.02 24.64 -6.66
C PRO A 188 31.92 25.65 -5.94
N LEU A 189 33.23 25.59 -6.18
CA LEU A 189 34.25 26.41 -5.49
C LEU A 189 34.16 27.93 -5.77
N THR A 190 33.31 28.36 -6.70
CA THR A 190 33.15 29.76 -7.07
C THR A 190 31.70 30.24 -6.97
N THR A 191 30.77 29.39 -6.51
CA THR A 191 29.35 29.76 -6.39
C THR A 191 29.01 30.00 -4.92
N PRO A 192 28.93 31.25 -4.44
CA PRO A 192 28.55 31.52 -3.06
C PRO A 192 27.06 31.19 -2.87
N VAL A 193 26.78 30.06 -2.21
CA VAL A 193 25.43 29.59 -1.88
C VAL A 193 24.92 30.02 -0.49
N LEU A 194 25.76 30.51 0.41
CA LEU A 194 25.38 30.92 1.77
C LEU A 194 24.88 32.36 1.75
N ILE A 195 23.66 32.59 2.26
CA ILE A 195 23.03 33.92 2.27
C ILE A 195 23.00 34.56 3.67
N THR A 196 23.41 33.84 4.70
CA THR A 196 23.43 34.34 6.08
C THR A 196 24.54 33.73 6.93
N THR A 197 25.04 34.51 7.89
CA THR A 197 25.96 34.07 8.96
C THR A 197 25.28 34.09 10.34
N ASP A 198 23.97 34.30 10.38
CA ASP A 198 23.17 34.33 11.60
C ASP A 198 23.18 32.95 12.29
N LYS A 199 23.69 32.92 13.52
CA LYS A 199 23.82 31.70 14.31
C LYS A 199 22.48 31.05 14.62
N GLU A 200 21.41 31.83 14.80
CA GLU A 200 20.08 31.29 15.10
C GLU A 200 19.52 30.56 13.88
N LYS A 201 19.61 31.15 12.69
CA LYS A 201 19.16 30.52 11.44
C LYS A 201 19.94 29.26 11.13
N ILE A 202 21.27 29.31 11.27
CA ILE A 202 22.13 28.14 11.05
C ILE A 202 21.81 27.04 12.06
N ASN A 203 21.67 27.35 13.35
CA ASN A 203 21.29 26.33 14.34
C ASN A 203 19.90 25.76 14.06
N ALA A 204 18.93 26.58 13.65
CA ALA A 204 17.60 26.12 13.28
C ALA A 204 17.64 25.12 12.12
N PHE A 205 18.46 25.37 11.09
CA PHE A 205 18.68 24.43 9.98
C PHE A 205 19.26 23.08 10.45
N TYR A 206 20.27 23.08 11.31
CA TYR A 206 20.83 21.83 11.86
C TYR A 206 19.82 21.08 12.75
N ASN A 207 18.96 21.81 13.49
CA ASN A 207 17.88 21.23 14.28
C ASN A 207 16.82 20.58 13.38
N GLN A 208 16.38 21.24 12.30
CA GLN A 208 15.44 20.62 11.36
C GLN A 208 16.07 19.41 10.64
N SER A 209 17.36 19.49 10.30
CA SER A 209 18.09 18.33 9.76
C SER A 209 18.11 17.14 10.72
N TRP A 210 18.21 17.40 12.03
CA TRP A 210 18.08 16.34 13.04
C TRP A 210 16.69 15.69 13.03
N LEU A 211 15.65 16.52 13.05
CA LEU A 211 14.27 16.09 13.12
C LEU A 211 13.90 15.28 11.87
N MET A 212 14.41 15.69 10.70
CA MET A 212 14.29 14.91 9.47
C MET A 212 14.99 13.56 9.58
N SER A 213 16.22 13.47 10.14
CA SER A 213 16.89 12.18 10.38
C SER A 213 16.05 11.25 11.26
N ILE A 214 15.39 11.78 12.29
CA ILE A 214 14.46 11.02 13.15
C ILE A 214 13.23 10.58 12.35
N ALA A 215 12.61 11.47 11.57
CA ALA A 215 11.44 11.15 10.79
C ALA A 215 11.71 10.06 9.76
N VAL A 216 12.83 10.14 9.04
CA VAL A 216 13.31 9.13 8.08
C VAL A 216 13.57 7.80 8.79
N LYS A 217 14.21 7.82 9.98
CA LYS A 217 14.45 6.62 10.78
C LYS A 217 13.13 5.93 11.16
N ASN A 218 12.21 6.66 11.79
CA ASN A 218 10.95 6.11 12.28
C ASN A 218 10.09 5.56 11.12
N TYR A 219 10.06 6.28 9.98
CA TYR A 219 9.38 5.78 8.79
C TYR A 219 10.05 4.52 8.24
N GLY A 220 11.38 4.48 8.19
CA GLY A 220 12.15 3.31 7.76
C GLY A 220 11.90 2.07 8.63
N GLU A 221 11.94 2.21 9.95
CA GLU A 221 11.67 1.11 10.89
C GLU A 221 10.24 0.57 10.74
N MET A 222 9.25 1.45 10.61
CA MET A 222 7.87 1.04 10.34
C MET A 222 7.72 0.28 9.00
N LEU A 223 8.45 0.68 7.95
CA LEU A 223 8.44 -0.04 6.69
C LEU A 223 9.14 -1.41 6.79
N GLU A 224 10.13 -1.56 7.65
CA GLU A 224 10.76 -2.86 7.94
C GLU A 224 9.74 -3.82 8.60
N ASP A 225 8.99 -3.34 9.59
CA ASP A 225 7.90 -4.11 10.21
C ASP A 225 6.82 -4.49 9.18
N GLN A 226 6.49 -3.56 8.27
CA GLN A 226 5.54 -3.83 7.19
C GLN A 226 6.07 -4.88 6.22
N LEU A 227 7.36 -4.85 5.88
CA LEU A 227 7.98 -5.86 5.01
C LEU A 227 7.95 -7.25 5.63
N GLU A 228 8.23 -7.35 6.93
CA GLU A 228 8.14 -8.60 7.68
C GLU A 228 6.70 -9.13 7.66
N TYR A 229 5.72 -8.29 7.99
CA TYR A 229 4.30 -8.65 7.98
C TYR A 229 3.84 -9.11 6.59
N THR A 230 4.12 -8.35 5.53
CA THR A 230 3.77 -8.69 4.14
C THR A 230 4.40 -10.02 3.73
N SER A 231 5.66 -10.26 4.10
CA SER A 231 6.34 -11.52 3.80
C SER A 231 5.72 -12.72 4.53
N HIS A 232 5.32 -12.55 5.78
CA HIS A 232 4.59 -13.58 6.53
C HIS A 232 3.19 -13.83 5.97
N LEU A 233 2.49 -12.77 5.57
CA LEU A 233 1.17 -12.89 4.95
C LEU A 233 1.22 -13.72 3.67
N ILE A 234 2.17 -13.44 2.77
CA ILE A 234 2.37 -14.23 1.55
C ILE A 234 2.57 -15.73 1.89
N LYS A 235 3.45 -16.03 2.84
CA LYS A 235 3.71 -17.43 3.26
C LYS A 235 2.47 -18.09 3.85
N ASN A 236 1.73 -17.37 4.68
CA ASN A 236 0.51 -17.86 5.30
C ASN A 236 -0.55 -18.18 4.24
N ILE A 237 -0.82 -17.24 3.32
CA ILE A 237 -1.78 -17.45 2.24
C ILE A 237 -1.39 -18.67 1.39
N LYS A 238 -0.12 -18.76 0.98
CA LYS A 238 0.38 -19.89 0.20
C LYS A 238 0.17 -21.23 0.89
N ALA A 239 0.46 -21.31 2.19
CA ALA A 239 0.27 -22.52 2.98
C ALA A 239 -1.22 -22.90 3.18
N GLN A 240 -2.11 -21.91 3.31
CA GLN A 240 -3.54 -22.15 3.55
C GLN A 240 -4.33 -22.50 2.28
N TYR A 241 -3.81 -22.16 1.10
CA TYR A 241 -4.45 -22.38 -0.19
C TYR A 241 -3.68 -23.34 -1.12
N ASP A 242 -2.64 -24.00 -0.60
CA ASP A 242 -1.77 -24.93 -1.35
C ASP A 242 -1.22 -24.32 -2.65
N ILE A 243 -0.74 -23.07 -2.57
CA ILE A 243 -0.16 -22.32 -3.70
C ILE A 243 1.37 -22.30 -3.55
N GLU A 244 2.09 -22.70 -4.61
CA GLU A 244 3.56 -22.67 -4.67
C GLU A 244 4.15 -21.25 -4.61
#